data_AF-A0A3D1CUS7-F1
#
_entry.id   AF-A0A3D1CUS7-F1
#
_cell.length_a   1.000
_cell.length_b   1.000
_cell.length_c   1.000
_cell.angle_alpha   90.00
_cell.angle_beta   90.00
_cell.angle_gamma   90.00
#
_symmetry.space_group_name_H-M   'P 1'
#
loop_
_entity.id
_entity.type
_entity.pdbx_description
1 polymer ?
#
loop_
_entity_poly.entity_id
_entity_poly.type
_entity_poly.pdbx_seq_one_letter_code
_entity_poly.pdbx_strand_id
1 'polypeptide(L)'
;MTLSTILRQHGLAILLISLGTWLRFYQLPAKGILFGDSGHDLLLAAESVEQRQLPLLGIASSVPRFHQGPLTIWLNMVIYSLVGYRPGPYYWVFALLGCMAMIGVS
;
A
#
# COMPACT_ATOMS: atom_id res chain seq x y z
N MET A 1 -13.02 -20.48 25.36
CA MET A 1 -11.59 -20.18 25.17
C MET A 1 -11.28 -18.94 25.98
N THR A 2 -10.46 -19.01 27.02
CA THR A 2 -10.15 -17.86 27.89
C THR A 2 -9.01 -17.03 27.29
N LEU A 3 -9.01 -15.71 27.54
CA LEU A 3 -7.98 -14.78 27.05
C LEU A 3 -6.55 -15.25 27.39
N SER A 4 -6.39 -15.84 28.59
CA SER A 4 -5.13 -16.43 29.06
C SER A 4 -4.63 -17.59 28.19
N THR A 5 -5.53 -18.40 27.62
CA THR A 5 -5.16 -19.51 26.73
C THR A 5 -4.69 -19.01 25.38
N ILE A 6 -5.34 -17.97 24.84
CA ILE A 6 -4.98 -17.32 23.57
C ILE A 6 -3.57 -16.71 23.66
N LEU A 7 -3.32 -15.92 24.72
CA LEU A 7 -2.02 -15.30 24.94
C LEU A 7 -0.90 -16.33 25.09
N ARG A 8 -1.17 -17.47 25.72
CA ARG A 8 -0.17 -18.52 25.92
C ARG A 8 0.14 -19.31 24.65
N GLN A 9 -0.84 -19.48 23.76
CA GLN A 9 -0.68 -20.22 22.51
C GLN A 9 -0.19 -19.34 21.34
N HIS A 10 -0.59 -18.07 21.30
CA HIS A 10 -0.34 -17.15 20.18
C HIS A 10 0.48 -15.91 20.57
N GLY A 11 1.06 -15.86 21.77
CA GLY A 11 1.79 -14.69 22.27
C GLY A 11 2.89 -14.20 21.33
N LEU A 12 3.62 -15.11 20.68
CA LEU A 12 4.65 -14.75 19.69
C LEU A 12 4.04 -14.10 18.44
N ALA A 13 2.97 -14.65 17.89
CA ALA A 13 2.32 -14.09 16.70
C ALA A 13 1.74 -12.69 17.00
N ILE A 14 1.07 -12.54 18.15
CA ILE A 14 0.54 -11.25 18.61
C ILE A 14 1.68 -10.23 18.74
N LEU A 15 2.82 -10.62 19.34
CA LEU A 15 3.99 -9.76 19.47
C LEU A 15 4.54 -9.34 18.08
N LEU A 16 4.71 -10.28 17.15
CA LEU A 16 5.24 -10.00 15.81
C LEU A 16 4.31 -9.11 14.98
N ILE A 17 2.99 -9.36 15.02
CA ILE A 17 2.01 -8.53 14.34
C ILE A 17 2.01 -7.11 14.94
N SER A 18 2.08 -7.00 16.26
CA SER A 18 2.10 -5.70 16.95
C SER A 18 3.37 -4.91 16.61
N LEU A 19 4.53 -5.57 16.63
CA LEU A 19 5.81 -4.96 16.27
C LEU A 19 5.85 -4.56 14.79
N GLY A 20 5.38 -5.43 13.89
CA GLY A 20 5.31 -5.13 12.46
C GLY A 20 4.38 -3.96 12.15
N THR A 21 3.21 -3.91 12.81
CA THR A 21 2.27 -2.78 12.71
C THR A 21 2.94 -1.49 13.19
N TRP A 22 3.59 -1.50 14.36
CA TRP A 22 4.30 -0.34 14.89
C TRP A 22 5.38 0.16 13.92
N LEU A 23 6.24 -0.74 13.43
CA LEU A 23 7.31 -0.41 12.49
C LEU A 23 6.78 0.14 11.16
N ARG A 24 5.60 -0.31 10.71
CA ARG A 24 4.97 0.16 9.47
C ARG A 24 4.57 1.64 9.55
N PHE A 25 4.13 2.11 10.72
CA PHE A 25 3.74 3.50 10.93
C PHE A 25 4.86 4.38 11.49
N TYR A 26 5.92 3.77 12.02
CA TYR A 26 7.04 4.49 12.60
C TYR A 26 7.75 5.39 11.56
N GLN A 27 7.67 6.70 11.77
CA GLN A 27 8.19 7.74 10.88
C GLN A 27 7.60 7.70 9.46
N LEU A 28 6.37 7.20 9.29
CA LEU A 28 5.74 7.06 7.97
C LEU A 28 5.71 8.37 7.15
N PRO A 29 5.40 9.56 7.69
CA PRO A 29 5.46 10.79 6.90
C PRO A 29 6.88 11.21 6.50
N ALA A 30 7.89 10.87 7.31
CA ALA A 30 9.29 11.23 7.04
C ALA A 30 9.99 10.23 6.10
N LYS A 31 9.51 8.98 6.06
CA LYS A 31 10.01 7.90 5.21
C LYS A 31 9.08 7.55 4.04
N GLY A 32 7.93 8.19 3.96
CA GLY A 32 6.98 8.02 2.88
C GLY A 32 7.55 8.68 1.65
N ILE A 33 7.90 7.88 0.65
CA ILE A 33 8.52 8.39 -0.55
C ILE A 33 7.74 8.00 -1.80
N LEU A 34 7.39 9.01 -2.61
CA LEU A 34 6.83 8.89 -3.95
C LEU A 34 7.93 9.19 -4.98
N PHE A 35 8.94 8.33 -5.08
CA PHE A 35 9.89 8.33 -6.19
C PHE A 35 9.92 6.97 -6.88
N GLY A 36 10.58 6.92 -8.04
CA GLY A 36 10.69 5.69 -8.83
C GLY A 36 9.31 5.18 -9.24
N ASP A 37 9.12 3.87 -9.16
CA ASP A 37 7.87 3.19 -9.54
C ASP A 37 6.64 3.77 -8.84
N SER A 38 6.71 4.01 -7.52
CA SER A 38 5.58 4.58 -6.76
C SER A 38 5.19 5.99 -7.21
N GLY A 39 6.18 6.80 -7.60
CA GLY A 39 5.93 8.13 -8.14
C GLY A 39 5.34 8.05 -9.56
N HIS A 40 5.83 7.11 -10.36
CA HIS A 40 5.37 6.88 -11.72
C HIS A 40 3.92 6.37 -11.75
N ASP A 41 3.57 5.45 -10.85
CA ASP A 41 2.20 4.96 -10.66
C ASP A 41 1.23 6.06 -10.26
N LEU A 42 1.67 7.01 -9.42
CA LEU A 42 0.86 8.17 -9.04
C LEU A 42 0.62 9.09 -10.24
N LEU A 43 1.65 9.41 -11.02
CA LEU A 43 1.52 10.27 -12.19
C LEU A 43 0.60 9.63 -13.23
N LEU A 44 0.79 8.35 -13.51
CA LEU A 44 -0.06 7.60 -14.44
C LEU A 44 -1.51 7.52 -13.94
N ALA A 45 -1.72 7.34 -12.63
CA ALA A 45 -3.06 7.38 -12.04
C ALA A 45 -3.71 8.76 -12.18
N ALA A 46 -2.97 9.83 -11.92
CA ALA A 46 -3.47 11.19 -12.05
C ALA A 46 -3.85 11.52 -13.50
N GLU A 47 -2.96 11.21 -14.45
CA GLU A 47 -3.22 11.35 -15.89
C GLU A 47 -4.43 10.53 -16.32
N SER A 48 -4.55 9.29 -15.86
CA SER A 48 -5.69 8.42 -16.17
C SER A 48 -7.01 8.99 -15.66
N VAL A 49 -7.03 9.56 -14.45
CA VAL A 49 -8.23 10.22 -13.91
C VAL A 49 -8.58 11.47 -14.71
N GLU A 50 -7.59 12.32 -15.01
CA GLU A 50 -7.79 13.56 -15.77
C GLU A 50 -8.26 13.31 -17.21
N GLN A 51 -7.73 12.27 -17.85
CA GLN A 51 -8.10 11.85 -19.21
C GLN A 51 -9.32 10.93 -19.27
N ARG A 52 -9.87 10.54 -18.11
CA ARG A 52 -10.99 9.58 -17.98
C ARG A 52 -10.70 8.23 -18.65
N GLN A 53 -9.47 7.76 -18.52
CA GLN A 53 -9.02 6.48 -19.04
C GLN A 53 -8.83 5.49 -17.89
N LEU A 54 -9.14 4.22 -18.14
CA LEU A 54 -8.90 3.14 -17.19
C LEU A 54 -7.76 2.25 -17.74
N PRO A 55 -6.52 2.40 -17.23
CA PRO A 55 -5.38 1.65 -17.74
C PRO A 55 -5.57 0.16 -17.43
N LEU A 56 -5.39 -0.69 -18.45
CA LEU A 56 -5.46 -2.16 -18.29
C LEU A 56 -4.10 -2.76 -17.91
N LEU A 57 -3.02 -2.02 -18.15
CA LEU A 57 -1.65 -2.39 -17.83
C LEU A 57 -1.04 -1.30 -16.96
N GLY A 58 -0.16 -1.71 -16.06
CA GLY A 58 0.64 -0.79 -15.27
C GLY A 58 1.94 -0.39 -15.93
N ILE A 59 2.84 0.21 -15.14
CA ILE A 59 4.14 0.67 -15.63
C ILE A 59 4.94 -0.48 -16.24
N ALA A 60 5.82 -0.13 -17.19
CA ALA A 60 6.72 -1.09 -17.81
C ALA A 60 7.64 -1.72 -16.76
N SER A 61 7.81 -3.04 -16.84
CA SER A 61 8.80 -3.75 -16.02
C SER A 61 10.21 -3.51 -16.57
N SER A 62 11.23 -3.79 -15.74
CA SER A 62 12.63 -3.83 -16.20
C SER A 62 12.88 -4.88 -17.28
N VAL A 63 11.94 -5.81 -17.52
CA VAL A 63 11.96 -6.74 -18.64
C VAL A 63 11.05 -6.21 -19.76
N PRO A 64 11.58 -5.89 -20.96
CA PRO A 64 10.86 -5.15 -22.02
C PRO A 64 9.52 -5.72 -22.48
N ARG A 65 9.28 -7.02 -22.25
CA ARG A 65 8.04 -7.70 -22.67
C ARG A 65 6.94 -7.66 -21.60
N PHE A 66 7.25 -7.27 -20.37
CA PHE A 66 6.33 -7.36 -19.25
C PHE A 66 5.94 -5.99 -18.72
N HIS A 67 4.70 -5.87 -18.27
CA HIS A 67 4.16 -4.72 -17.58
C HIS A 67 3.64 -5.17 -16.22
N GLN A 68 3.65 -4.27 -15.25
CA GLN A 68 3.03 -4.53 -13.96
C GLN A 68 1.50 -4.59 -14.12
N GLY A 69 0.81 -5.22 -13.17
CA GLY A 69 -0.65 -5.24 -13.15
C GLY A 69 -1.24 -3.85 -12.85
N PRO A 70 -2.49 -3.56 -13.25
CA PRO A 70 -3.08 -2.23 -13.12
C PRO A 70 -3.61 -1.90 -11.72
N LEU A 71 -3.62 -2.88 -10.80
CA LEU A 71 -4.32 -2.78 -9.52
C LEU A 71 -3.79 -1.63 -8.64
N THR A 72 -2.47 -1.46 -8.58
CA THR A 72 -1.85 -0.35 -7.83
C THR A 72 -2.23 1.00 -8.41
N ILE A 73 -2.31 1.11 -9.75
CA ILE A 73 -2.71 2.35 -10.43
C ILE A 73 -4.17 2.65 -10.16
N TRP A 74 -5.07 1.66 -10.26
CA TRP A 74 -6.48 1.87 -9.95
C TRP A 74 -6.70 2.32 -8.50
N LEU A 75 -5.96 1.73 -7.56
CA LEU A 75 -5.97 2.19 -6.18
C LEU A 75 -5.49 3.64 -6.07
N ASN A 76 -4.38 3.99 -6.72
CA ASN A 76 -3.88 5.36 -6.78
C ASN A 76 -4.87 6.32 -7.45
N MET A 77 -5.62 5.89 -8.47
CA MET A 77 -6.67 6.70 -9.12
C MET A 77 -7.79 7.05 -8.13
N VAL A 78 -8.20 6.09 -7.30
CA VAL A 78 -9.19 6.32 -6.23
C VAL A 78 -8.65 7.30 -5.21
N ILE A 79 -7.41 7.11 -4.73
CA ILE A 79 -6.79 8.03 -3.75
C ILE A 79 -6.66 9.43 -4.36
N TYR A 80 -6.19 9.53 -5.59
CA TYR A 80 -6.03 10.80 -6.34
C TYR A 80 -7.35 11.55 -6.48
N SER A 81 -8.42 10.84 -6.84
CA SER A 81 -9.75 11.43 -6.97
C SER A 81 -10.27 12.04 -5.67
N LEU A 82 -9.79 11.57 -4.51
CA LEU A 82 -10.21 12.05 -3.19
C LEU A 82 -9.30 13.14 -2.62
N VAL A 83 -7.99 13.06 -2.85
CA VAL A 83 -6.99 13.89 -2.15
C VAL A 83 -5.97 14.59 -3.05
N GLY A 84 -6.01 14.35 -4.36
CA GLY A 84 -5.07 14.88 -5.35
C GLY A 84 -3.62 14.42 -5.10
N TYR A 85 -2.66 15.28 -5.40
CA TYR A 85 -1.21 15.03 -5.25
C TYR A 85 -0.68 15.06 -3.80
N ARG A 86 -1.55 15.07 -2.78
CA ARG A 86 -1.11 15.11 -1.38
C ARG A 86 -0.46 13.77 -1.03
N PRO A 87 0.83 13.73 -0.65
CA PRO A 87 1.57 12.48 -0.52
C PRO A 87 1.13 11.63 0.68
N GLY A 88 0.73 12.28 1.79
CA GLY A 88 0.37 11.61 3.05
C GLY A 88 -0.66 10.48 2.89
N PRO A 89 -1.86 10.76 2.34
CA PRO A 89 -2.90 9.75 2.13
C PRO A 89 -2.44 8.46 1.43
N TYR A 90 -1.57 8.56 0.42
CA TYR A 90 -1.05 7.38 -0.28
C TYR A 90 -0.29 6.46 0.68
N TYR A 91 0.65 7.01 1.45
CA TYR A 91 1.43 6.22 2.40
C TYR A 91 0.56 5.58 3.48
N TRP A 92 -0.45 6.29 3.97
CA TRP A 92 -1.38 5.76 4.97
C TRP A 92 -2.19 4.58 4.42
N VAL A 93 -2.70 4.68 3.20
CA VAL A 93 -3.47 3.59 2.56
C VAL A 93 -2.60 2.35 2.38
N PHE A 94 -1.38 2.48 1.84
CA PHE A 94 -0.47 1.33 1.67
C PHE A 94 0.09 0.79 3.00
N ALA A 95 0.17 1.61 4.04
CA ALA A 95 0.52 1.16 5.39
C ALA A 95 -0.61 0.30 5.99
N LEU A 96 -1.86 0.74 5.87
CA LEU A 96 -3.04 0.02 6.33
C LEU A 96 -3.24 -1.30 5.57
N LEU A 97 -3.12 -1.28 4.24
CA LEU A 97 -3.17 -2.49 3.41
C LEU A 97 -2.13 -3.53 3.84
N GLY A 98 -0.89 -3.08 4.13
CA GLY A 98 0.16 -3.94 4.64
C GLY A 98 -0.17 -4.57 6.00
N CYS A 99 -0.76 -3.80 6.91
CA CYS A 99 -1.19 -4.32 8.21
C CYS A 99 -2.33 -5.33 8.07
N MET A 100 -3.30 -5.08 7.20
CA MET A 100 -4.38 -6.04 6.92
C MET A 100 -3.84 -7.33 6.30
N ALA A 101 -2.87 -7.23 5.38
CA ALA A 101 -2.23 -8.40 4.80
C ALA A 101 -1.48 -9.25 5.85
N MET A 102 -0.78 -8.61 6.80
CA MET A 102 -0.15 -9.34 7.91
C MET A 102 -1.17 -10.14 8.73
N ILE A 103 -2.31 -9.53 9.08
CA ILE A 103 -3.36 -10.20 9.85
C ILE A 103 -3.98 -11.35 9.04
N GLY A 104 -4.20 -11.17 7.73
CA GLY A 104 -4.80 -12.19 6.87
C GLY A 104 -3.92 -13.41 6.59
N VAL A 105 -2.60 -13.31 6.80
CA VAL A 105 -1.62 -14.39 6.60
C VAL A 105 -1.24 -15.08 7.92
N SER A 106 -1.59 -14.48 9.06
CA SER A 106 -1.28 -14.98 10.41
C SER A 106 -2.37 -15.89 10.96
#